data_AF-X1PPI7-F1
#
_entry.id   AF-X1PPI7-F1
#
_cell.length_a   1.000
_cell.length_b   1.000
_cell.length_c   1.000
_cell.angle_alpha   90.00
_cell.angle_beta   90.00
_cell.angle_gamma   90.00
#
_symmetry.space_group_name_H-M   'P 1'
#
loop_
_entity.id
_entity.type
_entity.pdbx_description
1 polymer ?
#
loop_
_entity_poly.entity_id
_entity_poly.type
_entity_poly.pdbx_seq_one_letter_code
_entity_poly.pdbx_strand_id
1 'polypeptide(L)'
;RPEFALDAYYVSDSSPLGVLFNNFRNSSAEKQRLERIAKGRPGSPCNKRFLVSNTEFTAEPICTASRQYQQLKIKQLQAIEPRPEDLQMQIDAITQKLCLCEGLSTAALIKNELIKPRENKAVAICPGPNLAFFSGTYSLDEMVGHIYGKIDLLSKNLRPNMFINELNLYVDYLKKDVERHATALSDKKAKYFAKFRANLLEGINYYKKLIPEITNQTVAYRQEMMVQLEAIEGRLS
;
A
#
# COMPACT_ATOMS: atom_id res chain seq x y z
N ARG A 1 13.26 13.17 -18.70
CA ARG A 1 13.13 12.56 -17.35
C ARG A 1 13.49 11.10 -17.50
N PRO A 2 14.29 10.48 -16.61
CA PRO A 2 14.36 9.03 -16.62
C PRO A 2 12.92 8.55 -16.42
N GLU A 3 12.49 7.63 -17.27
CA GLU A 3 11.22 6.94 -17.19
C GLU A 3 11.04 6.50 -15.74
N PHE A 4 10.18 7.19 -14.97
CA PHE A 4 9.68 6.59 -13.75
C PHE A 4 8.78 5.49 -14.23
N ALA A 5 9.35 4.29 -14.37
CA ALA A 5 8.64 3.11 -14.79
C ALA A 5 7.41 2.94 -13.89
N LEU A 6 6.32 2.42 -14.48
CA LEU A 6 5.04 2.22 -13.82
C LEU A 6 5.16 1.44 -12.49
N ASP A 7 6.27 0.73 -12.29
CA ASP A 7 6.61 -0.09 -11.12
C ASP A 7 7.18 0.69 -9.92
N ALA A 8 7.46 2.00 -10.07
CA ALA A 8 8.02 2.82 -9.00
C ALA A 8 7.04 3.01 -7.83
N TYR A 9 5.73 2.94 -8.11
CA TYR A 9 4.64 2.96 -7.14
C TYR A 9 4.08 1.57 -6.91
N TYR A 10 3.89 1.19 -5.66
CA TYR A 10 3.37 -0.15 -5.35
C TYR A 10 2.64 -0.16 -4.00
N VAL A 11 1.64 -1.01 -3.90
CA VAL A 11 0.99 -1.32 -2.61
C VAL A 11 1.91 -2.27 -1.84
N SER A 12 2.22 -1.92 -0.60
CA SER A 12 3.17 -2.67 0.24
C SER A 12 2.61 -3.02 1.60
N ASP A 13 3.12 -4.12 2.17
CA ASP A 13 2.90 -4.53 3.56
C ASP A 13 3.90 -3.84 4.51
N SER A 14 4.54 -2.73 4.12
CA SER A 14 5.62 -2.11 4.90
C SER A 14 5.13 -1.39 6.17
N SER A 15 3.82 -1.38 6.46
CA SER A 15 3.25 -0.60 7.56
C SER A 15 3.49 -1.31 8.88
N PRO A 16 3.95 -0.58 9.91
CA PRO A 16 4.05 -1.14 11.24
C PRO A 16 2.70 -1.57 11.84
N LEU A 17 1.60 -1.00 11.33
CA LEU A 17 0.23 -1.27 11.81
C LEU A 17 -0.44 -2.45 11.11
N GLY A 18 0.23 -3.11 10.18
CA GLY A 18 -0.36 -4.24 9.43
C GLY A 18 -1.42 -3.82 8.39
N VAL A 19 -1.46 -2.54 8.03
CA VAL A 19 -2.32 -2.02 6.94
C VAL A 19 -1.52 -1.85 5.65
N LEU A 20 -2.15 -2.17 4.51
CA LEU A 20 -1.56 -1.91 3.21
C LEU A 20 -1.54 -0.40 2.93
N PHE A 21 -0.48 0.07 2.29
CA PHE A 21 -0.42 1.44 1.76
C PHE A 21 0.52 1.53 0.57
N ASN A 22 0.33 2.57 -0.24
CA ASN A 22 1.16 2.86 -1.40
C ASN A 22 2.53 3.37 -0.97
N ASN A 23 3.57 2.87 -1.59
CA ASN A 23 4.94 3.26 -1.33
C ASN A 23 5.67 3.59 -2.64
N PHE A 24 6.78 4.31 -2.52
CA PHE A 24 7.63 4.71 -3.63
C PHE A 24 9.01 4.05 -3.49
N ARG A 25 9.36 3.17 -4.45
CA ARG A 25 10.57 2.34 -4.41
C ARG A 25 11.85 3.17 -4.29
N ASN A 26 11.88 4.33 -4.94
CA ASN A 26 13.07 5.18 -5.00
C ASN A 26 13.17 6.16 -3.84
N SER A 27 12.41 5.96 -2.76
CA SER A 27 12.48 6.80 -1.57
C SER A 27 13.78 6.56 -0.78
N SER A 28 14.30 7.59 -0.12
CA SER A 28 15.53 7.45 0.68
C SER A 28 15.32 6.58 1.93
N ALA A 29 14.08 6.45 2.43
CA ALA A 29 13.73 5.50 3.48
C ALA A 29 13.80 4.04 3.01
N GLU A 30 13.41 3.74 1.77
CA GLU A 30 13.56 2.39 1.21
C GLU A 30 15.03 2.01 1.05
N LYS A 31 15.85 2.93 0.51
CA LYS A 31 17.30 2.75 0.44
C LYS A 31 17.90 2.48 1.82
N GLN A 32 17.54 3.29 2.82
CA GLN A 32 18.02 3.11 4.20
C GLN A 32 17.58 1.76 4.80
N ARG A 33 16.35 1.29 4.49
CA ARG A 33 15.86 -0.02 4.93
C ARG A 33 16.75 -1.14 4.40
N LEU A 34 17.03 -1.14 3.10
CA LEU A 34 17.91 -2.13 2.45
C LEU A 34 19.33 -2.08 3.02
N GLU A 35 19.90 -0.88 3.23
CA GLU A 35 21.22 -0.73 3.85
C GLU A 35 21.28 -1.31 5.27
N ARG A 36 20.21 -1.16 6.06
CA ARG A 36 20.11 -1.71 7.41
C ARG A 36 20.05 -3.24 7.40
N ILE A 37 19.31 -3.81 6.45
CA ILE A 37 19.25 -5.26 6.23
C ILE A 37 20.64 -5.79 5.86
N ALA A 38 21.31 -5.17 4.89
CA ALA A 38 22.66 -5.56 4.46
C ALA A 38 23.70 -5.50 5.59
N LYS A 39 23.53 -4.59 6.56
CA LYS A 39 24.39 -4.46 7.75
C LYS A 39 24.03 -5.41 8.89
N GLY A 40 23.07 -6.32 8.70
CA GLY A 40 22.58 -7.22 9.75
C GLY A 40 21.87 -6.50 10.90
N ARG A 41 21.38 -5.27 10.68
CA ARG A 41 20.71 -4.44 11.68
C ARG A 41 19.36 -3.94 11.18
N PRO A 42 18.46 -4.85 10.75
CA PRO A 42 17.17 -4.47 10.19
C PRO A 42 16.32 -3.72 11.23
N GLY A 43 15.37 -2.91 10.75
CA GLY A 43 14.49 -2.10 11.59
C GLY A 43 15.09 -0.78 12.09
N SER A 44 14.19 0.12 12.54
CA SER A 44 14.53 1.45 13.05
C SER A 44 14.78 1.45 14.57
N PRO A 45 15.62 2.33 15.11
CA PRO A 45 15.75 2.51 16.57
C PRO A 45 14.44 2.88 17.28
N CYS A 46 13.41 3.34 16.54
CA CYS A 46 12.08 3.67 17.06
C CYS A 46 12.11 4.79 18.12
N ASN A 47 12.77 5.91 17.81
CA ASN A 47 12.91 7.03 18.75
C ASN A 47 11.57 7.71 19.08
N LYS A 48 10.69 7.85 18.08
CA LYS A 48 9.41 8.60 18.21
C LYS A 48 8.27 7.78 18.82
N ARG A 49 8.29 6.45 18.67
CA ARG A 49 7.33 5.51 19.28
C ARG A 49 5.82 5.71 18.98
N PHE A 50 5.42 6.58 18.05
CA PHE A 50 4.01 6.86 17.77
C PHE A 50 3.18 5.67 17.25
N LEU A 51 3.82 4.68 16.60
CA LEU A 51 3.16 3.50 16.01
C LEU A 51 3.55 2.21 16.74
N VAL A 52 3.73 2.30 18.05
CA VAL A 52 4.00 1.16 18.92
C VAL A 52 2.68 0.46 19.25
N SER A 53 2.59 -0.85 19.02
CA SER A 53 1.30 -1.56 19.14
C SER A 53 1.40 -3.08 19.41
N ASN A 54 2.59 -3.68 19.41
CA ASN A 54 2.74 -5.14 19.45
C ASN A 54 3.44 -5.60 20.75
N THR A 55 2.84 -6.56 21.46
CA THR A 55 3.33 -7.12 22.74
C THR A 55 3.83 -8.57 22.63
N GLU A 56 4.15 -9.03 21.42
CA GLU A 56 4.53 -10.43 21.17
C GLU A 56 5.77 -10.88 21.95
N PHE A 57 6.73 -9.97 22.19
CA PHE A 57 8.01 -10.30 22.81
C PHE A 57 8.29 -9.56 24.13
N THR A 58 7.47 -8.58 24.47
CA THR A 58 7.71 -7.67 25.59
C THR A 58 6.39 -7.29 26.26
N ALA A 59 6.41 -7.06 27.57
CA ALA A 59 5.24 -6.61 28.33
C ALA A 59 4.80 -5.20 27.88
N GLU A 60 5.76 -4.29 27.70
CA GLU A 60 5.51 -3.02 27.03
C GLU A 60 5.42 -3.24 25.52
N PRO A 61 4.45 -2.62 24.82
CA PRO A 61 4.35 -2.77 23.38
C PRO A 61 5.60 -2.20 22.69
N ILE A 62 5.99 -2.83 21.58
CA ILE A 62 7.04 -2.37 20.67
C ILE A 62 6.50 -2.25 19.25
N CYS A 63 7.19 -1.47 18.42
CA CYS A 63 6.81 -1.26 17.02
C CYS A 63 7.35 -2.40 16.15
N THR A 64 6.54 -2.95 15.25
CA THR A 64 6.97 -4.04 14.34
C THR A 64 8.05 -3.61 13.33
N ALA A 65 8.16 -2.31 13.04
CA ALA A 65 9.27 -1.73 12.27
C ALA A 65 10.51 -1.40 13.12
N SER A 66 10.49 -1.66 14.42
CA SER A 66 11.63 -1.41 15.30
C SER A 66 12.71 -2.48 15.14
N ARG A 67 13.97 -2.09 15.35
CA ARG A 67 15.10 -3.02 15.38
C ARG A 67 14.91 -4.10 16.44
N GLN A 68 14.39 -3.72 17.61
CA GLN A 68 14.12 -4.65 18.70
C GLN A 68 13.16 -5.76 18.26
N TYR A 69 12.00 -5.39 17.73
CA TYR A 69 11.01 -6.38 17.27
C TYR A 69 11.57 -7.26 16.16
N GLN A 70 12.17 -6.66 15.12
CA GLN A 70 12.67 -7.44 13.99
C GLN A 70 13.79 -8.40 14.39
N GLN A 71 14.70 -8.01 15.29
CA GLN A 71 15.73 -8.90 15.82
C GLN A 71 15.14 -10.07 16.62
N LEU A 72 14.16 -9.81 17.50
CA LEU A 72 13.51 -10.84 18.30
C LEU A 72 12.77 -11.84 17.41
N LYS A 73 12.04 -11.34 16.42
CA LYS A 73 11.29 -12.18 15.48
C LYS A 73 12.21 -13.01 14.58
N ILE A 74 13.28 -12.43 14.04
CA ILE A 74 14.26 -13.17 13.22
C ILE A 74 14.92 -14.28 14.05
N LYS A 75 15.31 -14.00 15.30
CA LYS A 75 15.87 -15.03 16.21
C LYS A 75 14.89 -16.16 16.47
N GLN A 76 13.61 -15.84 16.71
CA GLN A 76 12.57 -16.84 16.89
C GLN A 76 12.45 -17.74 15.65
N LEU A 77 12.44 -17.15 14.45
CA LEU A 77 12.35 -17.91 13.20
C LEU A 77 13.55 -18.83 12.96
N GLN A 78 14.76 -18.34 13.26
CA GLN A 78 15.98 -19.14 13.13
C GLN A 78 16.02 -20.32 14.11
N ALA A 79 15.37 -20.21 15.28
CA ALA A 79 15.33 -21.27 16.27
C ALA A 79 14.38 -22.43 15.91
N ILE A 80 13.50 -22.26 14.91
CA ILE A 80 12.45 -23.24 14.54
C ILE A 80 12.93 -24.19 13.42
N GLU A 81 14.18 -24.07 12.94
CA GLU A 81 14.73 -24.82 11.78
C GLU A 81 13.76 -24.98 10.59
N PRO A 82 13.15 -23.87 10.08
CA PRO A 82 12.32 -23.95 8.89
C PRO A 82 13.13 -24.34 7.64
N ARG A 83 12.45 -24.85 6.61
CA ARG A 83 13.05 -25.00 5.28
C ARG A 83 13.65 -23.64 4.84
N PRO A 84 14.83 -23.60 4.21
CA PRO A 84 15.52 -22.34 3.91
C PRO A 84 14.67 -21.33 3.12
N GLU A 85 13.86 -21.80 2.17
CA GLU A 85 12.98 -20.95 1.36
C GLU A 85 11.85 -20.32 2.21
N ASP A 86 11.26 -21.09 3.12
CA ASP A 86 10.22 -20.60 4.04
C ASP A 86 10.80 -19.59 5.05
N LEU A 87 12.07 -19.75 5.44
CA LEU A 87 12.76 -18.83 6.34
C LEU A 87 12.96 -17.46 5.72
N GLN A 88 13.50 -17.43 4.49
CA GLN A 88 13.81 -16.17 3.82
C GLN A 88 12.53 -15.36 3.56
N MET A 89 11.47 -16.02 3.09
CA MET A 89 10.17 -15.37 2.87
C MET A 89 9.62 -14.73 4.16
N GLN A 90 9.74 -15.41 5.29
CA GLN A 90 9.30 -14.87 6.59
C GLN A 90 10.18 -13.70 7.06
N ILE A 91 11.49 -13.79 6.88
CA ILE A 91 12.42 -12.69 7.19
C ILE A 91 12.11 -11.46 6.33
N ASP A 92 11.86 -11.64 5.03
CA ASP A 92 11.49 -10.54 4.12
C ASP A 92 10.17 -9.88 4.55
N ALA A 93 9.18 -10.68 4.95
CA ALA A 93 7.90 -10.20 5.44
C ALA A 93 8.01 -9.33 6.71
N ILE A 94 9.03 -9.56 7.54
CA ILE A 94 9.34 -8.78 8.74
C ILE A 94 10.17 -7.54 8.40
N THR A 95 11.18 -7.70 7.56
CA THR A 95 12.16 -6.65 7.27
C THR A 95 11.67 -5.63 6.23
N GLN A 96 10.57 -5.90 5.53
CA GLN A 96 9.86 -4.90 4.72
C GLN A 96 9.26 -3.75 5.55
N LYS A 97 9.08 -3.93 6.87
CA LYS A 97 8.45 -2.92 7.73
C LYS A 97 9.34 -1.68 7.84
N LEU A 98 8.74 -0.51 7.62
CA LEU A 98 9.44 0.78 7.53
C LEU A 98 8.95 1.74 8.63
N CYS A 99 9.84 2.59 9.13
CA CYS A 99 9.49 3.58 10.16
C CYS A 99 8.74 4.77 9.57
N LEU A 100 7.41 4.79 9.73
CA LEU A 100 6.56 5.87 9.24
C LEU A 100 6.59 7.13 10.13
N CYS A 101 6.82 6.98 11.45
CA CYS A 101 6.81 8.10 12.39
C CYS A 101 7.84 9.18 12.05
N GLU A 102 9.03 8.76 11.59
CA GLU A 102 10.05 9.70 11.12
C GLU A 102 9.83 9.94 9.62
N GLY A 103 9.86 8.88 8.81
CA GLY A 103 9.97 8.97 7.35
C GLY A 103 8.94 9.85 6.66
N LEU A 104 7.66 9.83 7.09
CA LEU A 104 6.60 10.63 6.46
C LEU A 104 6.71 12.13 6.78
N SER A 105 7.29 12.48 7.93
CA SER A 105 7.47 13.87 8.36
C SER A 105 8.77 14.49 7.87
N THR A 106 9.79 13.66 7.61
CA THR A 106 11.16 14.09 7.33
C THR A 106 11.27 15.07 6.16
N ALA A 107 10.47 14.89 5.10
CA ALA A 107 10.52 15.78 3.94
C ALA A 107 10.25 17.25 4.30
N ALA A 108 9.24 17.48 5.15
CA ALA A 108 8.90 18.81 5.64
C ALA A 108 10.00 19.38 6.54
N LEU A 109 10.59 18.55 7.41
CA LEU A 109 11.69 18.98 8.28
C LEU A 109 12.94 19.37 7.48
N ILE A 110 13.29 18.63 6.42
CA ILE A 110 14.41 18.97 5.53
C ILE A 110 14.14 20.29 4.83
N LYS A 111 12.95 20.44 4.21
CA LYS A 111 12.61 21.61 3.41
C LYS A 111 12.59 22.92 4.21
N ASN A 112 12.24 22.83 5.50
CA ASN A 112 12.18 23.99 6.40
C ASN A 112 13.41 24.12 7.31
N GLU A 113 14.47 23.32 7.10
CA GLU A 113 15.70 23.37 7.89
C GLU A 113 15.48 23.10 9.40
N LEU A 114 14.48 22.28 9.74
CA LEU A 114 14.06 21.97 11.12
C LEU A 114 14.59 20.63 11.65
N ILE A 115 15.44 19.92 10.88
CA ILE A 115 16.02 18.65 11.34
C ILE A 115 16.96 18.89 12.53
N LYS A 116 16.67 18.21 13.64
CA LYS A 116 17.51 18.26 14.85
C LYS A 116 18.71 17.32 14.74
N PRO A 117 19.79 17.56 15.51
CA PRO A 117 20.86 16.59 15.65
C PRO A 117 20.31 15.21 16.03
N ARG A 118 20.79 14.16 15.35
CA ARG A 118 20.38 12.75 15.52
C ARG A 118 18.99 12.37 14.99
N GLU A 119 18.25 13.28 14.35
CA GLU A 119 17.05 12.90 13.60
C GLU A 119 17.38 12.20 12.28
N ASN A 120 16.55 11.24 11.91
CA ASN A 120 16.70 10.49 10.68
C ASN A 120 16.36 11.38 9.47
N LYS A 121 17.26 11.43 8.48
CA LYS A 121 17.08 12.20 7.22
C LYS A 121 16.41 11.39 6.11
N ALA A 122 16.09 10.12 6.36
CA ALA A 122 15.43 9.29 5.37
C ALA A 122 13.94 9.66 5.24
N VAL A 123 13.48 9.80 4.00
CA VAL A 123 12.13 10.22 3.64
C VAL A 123 11.37 9.02 3.09
N ALA A 124 10.21 8.76 3.67
CA ALA A 124 9.22 7.83 3.14
C ALA A 124 8.16 8.62 2.37
N ILE A 125 7.68 8.07 1.26
CA ILE A 125 6.66 8.69 0.44
C ILE A 125 5.49 7.73 0.36
N CYS A 126 4.31 8.20 0.78
CA CYS A 126 3.04 7.48 0.68
C CYS A 126 2.15 8.21 -0.34
N PRO A 127 2.32 7.96 -1.64
CA PRO A 127 1.57 8.67 -2.66
C PRO A 127 0.11 8.19 -2.68
N GLY A 128 -0.81 9.13 -2.91
CA GLY A 128 -2.20 8.77 -3.21
C GLY A 128 -2.27 7.94 -4.49
N PRO A 129 -3.20 6.98 -4.60
CA PRO A 129 -3.30 6.10 -5.77
C PRO A 129 -3.55 6.87 -7.08
N ASN A 130 -4.16 8.07 -7.00
CA ASN A 130 -4.39 8.91 -8.16
C ASN A 130 -3.10 9.48 -8.78
N LEU A 131 -1.98 9.49 -8.05
CA LEU A 131 -0.72 10.02 -8.58
C LEU A 131 -0.25 9.25 -9.82
N ALA A 132 -0.65 7.97 -9.96
CA ALA A 132 -0.33 7.13 -11.11
C ALA A 132 -0.87 7.68 -12.45
N PHE A 133 -1.91 8.53 -12.43
CA PHE A 133 -2.50 9.10 -13.65
C PHE A 133 -1.84 10.41 -14.09
N PHE A 134 -1.00 11.02 -13.25
CA PHE A 134 -0.33 12.29 -13.54
C PHE A 134 1.08 12.02 -14.08
N SER A 135 1.44 12.65 -15.21
CA SER A 135 2.73 12.43 -15.88
C SER A 135 3.71 13.61 -15.73
N GLY A 136 3.21 14.77 -15.29
CA GLY A 136 3.95 16.02 -15.23
C GLY A 136 4.16 16.58 -13.81
N THR A 137 4.89 17.68 -13.76
CA THR A 137 4.83 18.64 -12.65
C THR A 137 3.83 19.71 -13.02
N TYR A 138 2.92 20.00 -12.10
CA TYR A 138 1.87 20.98 -12.29
C TYR A 138 1.97 22.03 -11.20
N SER A 139 1.77 23.28 -11.59
CA SER A 139 1.56 24.39 -10.68
C SER A 139 0.26 24.20 -9.88
N LEU A 140 0.12 24.95 -8.79
CA LEU A 140 -1.12 24.99 -8.03
C LEU A 140 -2.29 25.46 -8.90
N ASP A 141 -2.08 26.46 -9.76
CA ASP A 141 -3.12 27.00 -10.64
C ASP A 141 -3.61 25.96 -11.65
N GLU A 142 -2.71 25.20 -12.26
CA GLU A 142 -3.07 24.09 -13.14
C GLU A 142 -3.87 23.01 -12.41
N MET A 143 -3.47 22.63 -11.19
CA MET A 143 -4.18 21.61 -10.41
C MET A 143 -5.57 22.10 -9.97
N VAL A 144 -5.69 23.37 -9.56
CA VAL A 144 -6.98 23.99 -9.25
C VAL A 144 -7.85 24.06 -10.49
N GLY A 145 -7.29 24.47 -11.63
CA GLY A 145 -7.95 24.47 -12.92
C GLY A 145 -8.48 23.07 -13.29
N HIS A 146 -7.71 22.02 -13.02
CA HIS A 146 -8.14 20.64 -13.22
C HIS A 146 -9.29 20.21 -12.33
N ILE A 147 -9.20 20.49 -11.03
CA ILE A 147 -10.23 20.13 -10.04
C ILE A 147 -11.58 20.77 -10.38
N TYR A 148 -11.56 22.01 -10.87
CA TYR A 148 -12.78 22.75 -11.24
C TYR A 148 -13.15 22.63 -12.73
N GLY A 149 -12.49 21.76 -13.49
CA GLY A 149 -12.84 21.48 -14.89
C GLY A 149 -12.51 22.59 -15.89
N LYS A 150 -11.66 23.56 -15.54
CA LYS A 150 -11.16 24.59 -16.46
C LYS A 150 -10.15 24.02 -17.47
N ILE A 151 -9.33 23.07 -17.03
CA ILE A 151 -8.38 22.33 -17.88
C ILE A 151 -8.46 20.84 -17.56
N ASP A 152 -8.05 19.99 -18.50
CA ASP A 152 -7.97 18.55 -18.26
C ASP A 152 -6.52 18.04 -18.38
N LEU A 153 -5.87 17.94 -17.22
CA LEU A 153 -4.51 17.41 -17.08
C LEU A 153 -4.41 15.91 -17.34
N LEU A 154 -5.54 15.21 -17.33
CA LEU A 154 -5.63 13.75 -17.51
C LEU A 154 -6.20 13.36 -18.87
N SER A 155 -6.45 14.32 -19.78
CA SER A 155 -7.05 14.09 -21.11
C SER A 155 -6.39 12.99 -21.95
N LYS A 156 -5.11 12.68 -21.70
CA LYS A 156 -4.34 11.63 -22.40
C LYS A 156 -4.33 10.28 -21.69
N ASN A 157 -4.85 10.21 -20.46
CA ASN A 157 -4.83 9.03 -19.60
C ASN A 157 -6.26 8.63 -19.23
N LEU A 158 -6.63 7.39 -19.52
CA LEU A 158 -7.90 6.84 -19.06
C LEU A 158 -7.82 6.63 -17.54
N ARG A 159 -8.45 7.52 -16.78
CA ARG A 159 -8.60 7.38 -15.32
C ARG A 159 -9.96 6.75 -15.04
N PRO A 160 -10.01 5.49 -14.56
CA PRO A 160 -11.27 4.87 -14.17
C PRO A 160 -11.94 5.65 -13.05
N ASN A 161 -13.25 5.45 -12.91
CA ASN A 161 -13.98 5.95 -11.75
C ASN A 161 -13.33 5.45 -10.44
N MET A 162 -13.35 6.28 -9.39
CA MET A 162 -12.77 5.94 -8.08
C MET A 162 -13.26 4.59 -7.55
N PHE A 163 -14.56 4.28 -7.68
CA PHE A 163 -15.14 3.02 -7.22
C PHE A 163 -14.63 1.81 -8.00
N ILE A 164 -14.40 1.96 -9.31
CA ILE A 164 -13.81 0.91 -10.14
C ILE A 164 -12.36 0.65 -9.71
N ASN A 165 -11.58 1.71 -9.46
CA ASN A 165 -10.21 1.57 -8.96
C ASN A 165 -10.18 0.88 -7.59
N GLU A 166 -11.04 1.28 -6.68
CA GLU A 166 -11.14 0.68 -5.34
C GLU A 166 -11.59 -0.79 -5.41
N LEU A 167 -12.57 -1.12 -6.25
CA LEU A 167 -13.02 -2.50 -6.46
C LEU A 167 -11.89 -3.38 -6.99
N ASN A 168 -11.08 -2.89 -7.93
CA ASN A 168 -9.89 -3.61 -8.40
C ASN A 168 -8.92 -3.91 -7.25
N LEU A 169 -8.66 -2.95 -6.36
CA LEU A 169 -7.80 -3.14 -5.19
C LEU A 169 -8.33 -4.24 -4.27
N TYR A 170 -9.65 -4.27 -4.02
CA TYR A 170 -10.27 -5.31 -3.20
C TYR A 170 -10.20 -6.70 -3.84
N VAL A 171 -10.40 -6.80 -5.17
CA VAL A 171 -10.27 -8.07 -5.89
C VAL A 171 -8.82 -8.55 -5.89
N ASP A 172 -7.85 -7.66 -6.13
CA ASP A 172 -6.42 -8.00 -6.08
C ASP A 172 -6.00 -8.45 -4.68
N TYR A 173 -6.52 -7.78 -3.65
CA TYR A 173 -6.29 -8.17 -2.26
C TYR A 173 -6.84 -9.57 -1.97
N LEU A 174 -8.10 -9.84 -2.36
CA LEU A 174 -8.73 -11.14 -2.16
C LEU A 174 -7.94 -12.26 -2.85
N LYS A 175 -7.52 -12.06 -4.11
CA LYS A 175 -6.73 -13.03 -4.86
C LYS A 175 -5.41 -13.34 -4.15
N LYS A 176 -4.66 -12.31 -3.76
CA LYS A 176 -3.40 -12.47 -3.03
C LYS A 176 -3.59 -13.15 -1.68
N ASP A 177 -4.67 -12.84 -0.94
CA ASP A 177 -4.94 -13.46 0.35
C ASP A 177 -5.32 -14.95 0.19
N VAL A 178 -6.05 -15.30 -0.87
CA VAL A 178 -6.34 -16.71 -1.23
C VAL A 178 -5.05 -17.45 -1.59
N GLU A 179 -4.20 -16.89 -2.46
CA GLU A 179 -2.92 -17.49 -2.86
C GLU A 179 -2.01 -17.75 -1.65
N ARG A 180 -1.92 -16.78 -0.72
CA ARG A 180 -1.13 -16.92 0.53
C ARG A 180 -1.61 -18.06 1.43
N HIS A 181 -2.88 -18.45 1.34
CA HIS A 181 -3.47 -19.50 2.18
C HIS A 181 -3.82 -20.77 1.41
N ALA A 182 -3.46 -20.87 0.12
CA ALA A 182 -3.84 -21.99 -0.74
C ALA A 182 -3.29 -23.33 -0.24
N THR A 183 -2.14 -23.33 0.43
CA THR A 183 -1.47 -24.53 0.95
C THR A 183 -2.00 -25.01 2.31
N ALA A 184 -2.74 -24.18 3.04
CA ALA A 184 -3.25 -24.48 4.39
C ALA A 184 -4.60 -23.78 4.65
N LEU A 185 -5.60 -24.09 3.83
CA LEU A 185 -6.92 -23.49 3.93
C LEU A 185 -7.70 -24.08 5.11
N SER A 186 -7.91 -23.29 6.16
CA SER A 186 -8.82 -23.68 7.25
C SER A 186 -10.28 -23.39 6.89
N ASP A 187 -11.23 -24.13 7.47
CA ASP A 187 -12.68 -23.89 7.29
C ASP A 187 -13.08 -22.46 7.63
N LYS A 188 -12.45 -21.86 8.64
CA LYS A 188 -12.68 -20.47 9.03
C LYS A 188 -12.26 -19.51 7.91
N LYS A 189 -11.11 -19.75 7.28
CA LYS A 189 -10.61 -18.95 6.16
C LYS A 189 -11.45 -19.17 4.90
N ALA A 190 -11.89 -20.39 4.62
CA ALA A 190 -12.80 -20.67 3.52
C ALA A 190 -14.12 -19.88 3.65
N LYS A 191 -14.74 -19.89 4.84
CA LYS A 191 -15.94 -19.09 5.14
C LYS A 191 -15.70 -17.59 4.99
N TYR A 192 -14.54 -17.11 5.43
CA TYR A 192 -14.14 -15.72 5.26
C TYR A 192 -14.04 -15.33 3.78
N PHE A 193 -13.36 -16.12 2.95
CA PHE A 193 -13.22 -15.84 1.51
C PHE A 193 -14.57 -15.90 0.78
N ALA A 194 -15.41 -16.87 1.12
CA ALA A 194 -16.76 -16.97 0.56
C ALA A 194 -17.60 -15.73 0.89
N LYS A 195 -17.56 -15.27 2.16
CA LYS A 195 -18.25 -14.04 2.58
C LYS A 195 -17.68 -12.80 1.91
N PHE A 196 -16.36 -12.69 1.80
CA PHE A 196 -15.69 -11.57 1.12
C PHE A 196 -16.16 -11.49 -0.35
N ARG A 197 -16.09 -12.60 -1.07
CA ARG A 197 -16.56 -12.70 -2.47
C ARG A 197 -18.03 -12.31 -2.59
N ALA A 198 -18.89 -12.84 -1.73
CA ALA A 198 -20.32 -12.52 -1.75
C ALA A 198 -20.57 -11.01 -1.57
N ASN A 199 -19.89 -10.36 -0.62
CA ASN A 199 -20.01 -8.93 -0.40
C ASN A 199 -19.54 -8.10 -1.62
N LEU A 200 -18.47 -8.53 -2.30
CA LEU A 200 -18.01 -7.85 -3.52
C LEU A 200 -19.03 -7.96 -4.65
N LEU A 201 -19.63 -9.14 -4.83
CA LEU A 201 -20.67 -9.36 -5.84
C LEU A 201 -21.94 -8.56 -5.52
N GLU A 202 -22.30 -8.44 -4.24
CA GLU A 202 -23.40 -7.57 -3.81
C GLU A 202 -23.12 -6.10 -4.16
N GLY A 203 -21.91 -5.60 -3.85
CA GLY A 203 -21.49 -4.24 -4.21
C GLY A 203 -21.49 -4.01 -5.73
N ILE A 204 -20.99 -4.98 -6.51
CA ILE A 204 -21.04 -4.93 -7.98
C ILE A 204 -22.49 -4.81 -8.48
N ASN A 205 -23.39 -5.65 -7.97
CA ASN A 205 -24.80 -5.63 -8.36
C ASN A 205 -25.49 -4.32 -7.97
N TYR A 206 -25.12 -3.73 -6.83
CA TYR A 206 -25.58 -2.40 -6.44
C TYR A 206 -25.16 -1.34 -7.48
N TYR A 207 -23.88 -1.30 -7.87
CA TYR A 207 -23.41 -0.33 -8.86
C TYR A 207 -23.97 -0.56 -10.26
N LYS A 208 -24.22 -1.82 -10.68
CA LYS A 208 -24.90 -2.11 -11.96
C LYS A 208 -26.29 -1.49 -12.05
N LYS A 209 -27.02 -1.41 -10.92
CA LYS A 209 -28.32 -0.75 -10.83
C LYS A 209 -28.20 0.77 -10.78
N LEU A 210 -27.19 1.28 -10.08
CA LEU A 210 -26.98 2.71 -9.88
C LEU A 210 -26.46 3.42 -11.13
N ILE A 211 -25.54 2.83 -11.90
CA ILE A 211 -24.88 3.50 -13.04
C ILE A 211 -25.89 4.04 -14.07
N PRO A 212 -26.94 3.29 -14.47
CA PRO A 212 -28.01 3.81 -15.34
C PRO A 212 -28.74 5.04 -14.80
N GLU A 213 -28.83 5.20 -13.48
CA GLU A 213 -29.53 6.30 -12.80
C GLU A 213 -28.67 7.59 -12.72
N ILE A 214 -27.37 7.51 -13.00
CA ILE A 214 -26.48 8.68 -13.01
C ILE A 214 -26.85 9.58 -14.20
N THR A 215 -27.31 10.81 -13.92
CA THR A 215 -27.78 11.77 -14.94
C THR A 215 -26.77 12.88 -15.25
N ASN A 216 -25.83 13.15 -14.35
CA ASN A 216 -24.84 14.21 -14.48
C ASN A 216 -23.54 13.77 -15.18
N GLN A 217 -23.57 12.68 -15.94
CA GLN A 217 -22.43 12.12 -16.66
C GLN A 217 -22.82 11.71 -18.08
N THR A 218 -21.82 11.61 -18.96
CA THR A 218 -22.07 11.23 -20.37
C THR A 218 -22.48 9.76 -20.50
N VAL A 219 -23.20 9.43 -21.56
CA VAL A 219 -23.55 8.03 -21.89
C VAL A 219 -22.29 7.18 -22.04
N ALA A 220 -21.27 7.70 -22.71
CA ALA A 220 -19.99 7.02 -22.90
C ALA A 220 -19.30 6.69 -21.57
N TYR A 221 -19.28 7.64 -20.63
CA TYR A 221 -18.71 7.43 -19.29
C TYR A 221 -19.42 6.31 -18.52
N ARG A 222 -20.76 6.31 -18.54
CA ARG A 222 -21.56 5.26 -17.89
C ARG A 222 -21.33 3.89 -18.52
N GLN A 223 -21.26 3.84 -19.86
CA GLN A 223 -20.97 2.60 -20.57
C GLN A 223 -19.59 2.05 -20.23
N GLU A 224 -18.58 2.92 -20.16
CA GLU A 224 -17.22 2.52 -19.78
C GLU A 224 -17.18 1.97 -18.35
N MET A 225 -17.85 2.64 -17.40
CA MET A 225 -17.97 2.14 -16.03
C MET A 225 -18.64 0.77 -15.98
N MET A 226 -19.72 0.54 -16.74
CA MET A 226 -20.39 -0.77 -16.81
C MET A 226 -19.46 -1.86 -17.35
N VAL A 227 -18.75 -1.59 -18.45
CA VAL A 227 -17.79 -2.54 -19.04
C VAL A 227 -16.68 -2.89 -18.06
N GLN A 228 -16.12 -1.90 -17.36
CA GLN A 228 -15.10 -2.14 -16.34
C GLN A 228 -15.64 -2.95 -15.17
N LEU A 229 -16.88 -2.69 -14.73
CA LEU A 229 -17.53 -3.40 -13.64
C LEU A 229 -17.79 -4.88 -13.98
N GLU A 230 -18.28 -5.16 -15.19
CA GLU A 230 -18.48 -6.52 -15.72
C GLU A 230 -17.15 -7.28 -15.86
N ALA A 231 -16.10 -6.61 -16.34
CA ALA A 231 -14.77 -7.21 -16.41
C ALA A 231 -14.25 -7.61 -15.02
N ILE A 232 -14.51 -6.81 -13.98
CA ILE A 232 -14.10 -7.12 -12.61
C ILE A 232 -14.92 -8.26 -12.01
N GLU A 233 -16.23 -8.30 -12.26
CA GLU A 233 -17.09 -9.40 -11.85
C GLU A 233 -16.63 -10.74 -12.44
N GLY A 234 -16.23 -10.75 -13.71
CA GLY A 234 -15.65 -11.93 -14.35
C GLY A 234 -14.38 -12.44 -13.66
N ARG A 235 -13.62 -11.56 -12.99
CA ARG A 235 -12.41 -11.94 -12.23
C ARG A 235 -12.73 -12.58 -10.87
N LEU A 236 -13.96 -12.45 -10.39
CA LEU A 236 -14.47 -13.03 -9.14
C LEU A 236 -15.21 -14.35 -9.37
N SER A 237 -15.53 -14.67 -10.63
CA SER A 237 -16.28 -15.87 -11.00
C SER A 237 -15.50 -17.14 -10.69
#